data_AF-A0A7S3U7T0-F1
#
_entry.id   AF-A0A7S3U7T0-F1
#
_cell.length_a   1.000
_cell.length_b   1.000
_cell.length_c   1.000
_cell.angle_alpha   90.00
_cell.angle_beta   90.00
_cell.angle_gamma   90.00
#
_symmetry.space_group_name_H-M   'P 1'
#
loop_
_entity.id
_entity.type
_entity.pdbx_description
1 polymer ?
#
loop_
_entity_poly.entity_id
_entity_poly.type
_entity_poly.pdbx_seq_one_letter_code
_entity_poly.pdbx_strand_id
1 'polypeptide(L)'
;QTEAELRGLLQRKPDFTLYDGFEPSGRMHIAQGVFKAINVNKCTKAGGTFIFWVADWFALMNDKMGGDLEKIKTVGKYFIEVWKAAGMDMSRVKFLWSSDEISNHAEQYWGQ
;
A
#
# COMPACT_ATOMS: atom_id res chain seq x y z
N GLN A 1 5.79 -18.75 -8.07
CA GLN A 1 4.56 -18.01 -8.44
C GLN A 1 4.15 -18.43 -9.84
N THR A 2 3.20 -19.36 -9.91
CA THR A 2 2.59 -19.86 -11.14
C THR A 2 1.09 -19.59 -11.15
N GLU A 3 0.47 -19.66 -12.33
CA GLU A 3 -0.98 -19.54 -12.44
C GLU A 3 -1.72 -20.62 -11.62
N ALA A 4 -1.15 -21.83 -11.56
CA ALA A 4 -1.71 -22.93 -10.77
C ALA A 4 -1.71 -22.62 -9.27
N GLU A 5 -0.63 -22.03 -8.74
CA GLU A 5 -0.54 -21.60 -7.34
C GLU A 5 -1.58 -20.54 -7.01
N LEU A 6 -1.77 -19.55 -7.90
CA LEU A 6 -2.78 -18.50 -7.72
C LEU A 6 -4.19 -19.08 -7.72
N ARG A 7 -4.52 -19.94 -8.69
CA ARG A 7 -5.83 -20.61 -8.75
C ARG A 7 -6.11 -21.41 -7.48
N GLY A 8 -5.13 -22.19 -7.01
CA GLY A 8 -5.24 -22.96 -5.78
C GLY A 8 -5.35 -22.09 -4.52
N LEU A 9 -4.76 -20.89 -4.50
CA LEU A 9 -4.94 -19.93 -3.41
C LEU A 9 -6.35 -19.35 -3.40
N LEU A 10 -6.83 -18.87 -4.56
CA LEU A 10 -8.15 -18.26 -4.69
C LEU A 10 -9.29 -19.23 -4.37
N GLN A 11 -9.10 -20.53 -4.64
CA GLN A 11 -10.07 -21.58 -4.26
C GLN A 11 -10.12 -21.84 -2.75
N ARG A 12 -9.00 -21.69 -2.04
CA ARG A 12 -8.90 -22.01 -0.59
C ARG A 12 -9.18 -20.81 0.32
N LYS A 13 -8.92 -19.59 -0.16
CA LYS A 13 -9.01 -18.36 0.63
C LYS A 13 -9.87 -17.32 -0.11
N PRO A 14 -11.21 -17.33 0.11
CA PRO A 14 -12.10 -16.39 -0.56
C PRO A 14 -11.84 -14.93 -0.17
N ASP A 15 -11.38 -14.67 1.05
CA ASP A 15 -10.93 -13.35 1.52
C ASP A 15 -9.40 -13.25 1.52
N PHE A 16 -8.81 -13.25 0.33
CA PHE A 16 -7.37 -13.11 0.17
C PHE A 16 -6.91 -11.66 0.38
N THR A 17 -5.67 -11.50 0.82
CA THR A 17 -5.05 -10.20 1.06
C THR A 17 -3.96 -9.97 0.01
N LEU A 18 -3.98 -8.78 -0.58
CA LEU A 18 -2.95 -8.29 -1.47
C LEU A 18 -2.31 -7.06 -0.82
N TYR A 19 -1.08 -6.75 -1.20
CA TYR A 19 -0.48 -5.50 -0.78
C TYR A 19 0.42 -4.91 -1.87
N ASP A 20 0.64 -3.60 -1.78
CA ASP A 20 1.68 -2.90 -2.52
C ASP A 20 2.24 -1.75 -1.66
N GLY A 21 3.53 -1.50 -1.80
CA GLY A 21 4.25 -0.50 -1.02
C GLY A 21 4.64 0.72 -1.85
N PHE A 22 4.69 1.89 -1.22
CA PHE A 22 5.21 3.09 -1.87
C PHE A 22 5.93 3.98 -0.87
N GLU A 23 7.05 4.57 -1.31
CA GLU A 23 7.77 5.63 -0.60
C GLU A 23 7.15 6.99 -0.93
N PRO A 24 6.60 7.74 0.06
CA PRO A 24 6.10 9.09 -0.18
C PRO A 24 7.26 10.06 -0.48
N SER A 25 7.50 10.30 -1.77
CA SER A 25 8.76 10.91 -2.26
C SER A 25 8.57 12.16 -3.12
N GLY A 26 7.34 12.62 -3.32
CA GLY A 26 7.05 13.84 -4.07
C GLY A 26 5.73 13.76 -4.81
N ARG A 27 5.72 14.10 -6.10
CA ARG A 27 4.52 14.05 -6.93
C ARG A 27 4.23 12.62 -7.39
N MET A 28 2.96 12.23 -7.37
CA MET A 28 2.54 10.93 -7.88
C MET A 28 2.56 10.93 -9.41
N HIS A 29 3.18 9.90 -10.01
CA HIS A 29 3.12 9.68 -11.45
C HIS A 29 1.81 9.00 -11.86
N ILE A 30 1.37 9.20 -13.11
CA ILE A 30 0.09 8.65 -13.61
C ILE A 30 -0.04 7.13 -13.46
N ALA A 31 1.07 6.39 -13.59
CA ALA A 31 1.10 4.95 -13.40
C ALA A 31 0.86 4.56 -11.92
N GLN A 32 1.35 5.35 -10.98
CA GLN A 32 1.14 5.13 -9.55
C GLN A 32 -0.27 5.51 -9.12
N GLY A 33 -0.91 6.47 -9.79
CA GLY A 33 -2.29 6.87 -9.52
C GLY A 33 -3.32 6.02 -10.27
N VAL A 34 -3.52 6.35 -11.55
CA VAL A 34 -4.62 5.80 -12.38
C VAL A 34 -4.45 4.31 -12.64
N PHE A 35 -3.27 3.88 -13.09
CA PHE A 35 -3.05 2.46 -13.40
C PHE A 35 -3.12 1.59 -12.15
N LYS A 36 -2.62 2.10 -11.01
CA LYS A 36 -2.78 1.42 -9.72
C LYS A 36 -4.24 1.29 -9.31
N ALA A 37 -5.03 2.37 -9.39
CA ALA A 37 -6.45 2.34 -9.06
C ALA A 37 -7.23 1.30 -9.90
N ILE A 38 -6.96 1.22 -11.21
CA ILE A 38 -7.59 0.21 -12.08
C ILE A 38 -7.27 -1.22 -11.60
N ASN A 39 -6.02 -1.51 -11.25
CA ASN A 39 -5.63 -2.85 -10.81
C ASN A 39 -6.17 -3.19 -9.43
N VAL A 40 -6.13 -2.24 -8.48
CA VAL A 40 -6.72 -2.42 -7.14
C VAL A 40 -8.22 -2.67 -7.24
N ASN A 41 -8.94 -1.94 -8.08
CA ASN A 41 -10.38 -2.15 -8.27
C ASN A 41 -10.69 -3.54 -8.86
N LYS A 42 -9.84 -4.09 -9.73
CA LYS A 42 -9.98 -5.48 -10.20
C LYS A 42 -9.81 -6.47 -9.05
N CYS A 43 -8.81 -6.24 -8.21
CA CYS A 43 -8.52 -7.06 -7.04
C CYS A 43 -9.65 -7.03 -6.00
N THR A 44 -10.16 -5.85 -5.65
CA THR A 44 -11.25 -5.70 -4.68
C THR A 44 -12.56 -6.29 -5.20
N LYS A 45 -12.87 -6.08 -6.48
CA LYS A 45 -14.02 -6.70 -7.15
C LYS A 45 -13.94 -8.23 -7.19
N ALA A 46 -12.73 -8.79 -7.27
CA ALA A 46 -12.50 -10.23 -7.22
C ALA A 46 -12.60 -10.84 -5.81
N GLY A 47 -12.88 -10.02 -4.79
CA GLY A 47 -13.01 -10.50 -3.41
C GLY A 47 -11.78 -10.24 -2.53
N GLY A 48 -10.77 -9.53 -3.04
CA GLY A 48 -9.54 -9.26 -2.29
C GLY A 48 -9.65 -8.06 -1.36
N THR A 49 -8.94 -8.10 -0.23
CA THR A 49 -8.61 -6.90 0.54
C THR A 49 -7.23 -6.40 0.12
N PHE A 50 -7.12 -5.12 -0.25
CA PHE A 50 -5.86 -4.53 -0.68
C PHE A 50 -5.26 -3.64 0.41
N ILE A 51 -4.00 -3.90 0.75
CA ILE A 51 -3.25 -3.10 1.73
C ILE A 51 -2.23 -2.25 1.00
N PHE A 52 -2.36 -0.94 1.12
CA PHE A 52 -1.29 -0.02 0.77
C PHE A 52 -0.36 0.15 1.98
N TRP A 53 0.90 -0.24 1.78
CA TRP A 53 1.96 -0.02 2.75
C TRP A 53 2.62 1.34 2.48
N VAL A 54 2.27 2.32 3.30
CA VAL A 54 2.85 3.66 3.25
C VAL A 54 4.23 3.59 3.91
N ALA A 55 5.26 3.46 3.08
CA ALA A 55 6.63 3.19 3.51
C ALA A 55 7.34 4.48 3.95
N ASP A 56 6.80 5.14 4.97
CA ASP A 56 7.27 6.42 5.50
C ASP A 56 8.65 6.36 6.18
N TRP A 57 8.94 5.32 6.97
CA TRP A 57 10.29 5.08 7.48
C TRP A 57 11.28 4.74 6.38
N PHE A 58 10.85 4.01 5.35
CA PHE A 58 11.72 3.69 4.21
C PHE A 58 12.04 4.95 3.38
N ALA A 59 11.05 5.81 3.16
CA ALA A 59 11.26 7.12 2.56
C ALA A 59 12.22 7.98 3.40
N LEU A 60 12.10 7.95 4.74
CA LEU A 60 13.00 8.65 5.65
C LEU A 60 14.44 8.12 5.53
N MET A 61 14.63 6.80 5.56
CA MET A 61 15.94 6.16 5.39
C MET A 61 16.56 6.43 4.02
N ASN A 62 15.74 6.72 3.01
CA ASN A 62 16.16 7.01 1.63
C ASN A 62 16.25 8.51 1.33
N ASP A 63 16.40 9.35 2.37
CA ASP A 63 16.55 10.81 2.31
C ASP A 63 15.46 11.54 1.51
N LYS A 64 14.27 10.94 1.39
CA LYS A 64 13.16 11.58 0.68
C LYS A 64 12.69 12.81 1.45
N MET A 65 12.25 13.82 0.70
CA MET A 65 11.78 15.09 1.27
C MET A 65 12.82 15.78 2.18
N GLY A 66 14.11 15.50 1.98
CA GLY A 66 15.20 16.02 2.82
C GLY A 66 15.26 15.39 4.21
N GLY A 67 14.80 14.15 4.36
CA GLY A 67 14.79 13.45 5.65
C GLY A 67 13.73 13.97 6.63
N ASP A 68 12.74 14.73 6.15
CA ASP A 68 11.69 15.32 6.97
C ASP A 68 10.45 14.41 7.01
N LEU A 69 10.29 13.69 8.12
CA LEU A 69 9.20 12.73 8.30
C LEU A 69 7.80 13.37 8.21
N GLU A 70 7.62 14.62 8.65
CA GLU A 70 6.31 15.29 8.57
C GLU A 70 5.96 15.63 7.13
N LYS A 71 6.94 16.03 6.32
CA LYS A 71 6.74 16.19 4.87
C LYS A 71 6.43 14.87 4.20
N ILE A 72 7.14 13.79 4.55
CA ILE A 72 6.86 12.43 4.04
C ILE A 72 5.42 12.02 4.37
N LYS A 73 4.97 12.20 5.62
CA LYS A 73 3.60 11.92 6.04
C LYS A 73 2.57 12.77 5.27
N THR A 74 2.89 14.02 5.02
CA THR A 74 2.05 14.91 4.19
C THR A 74 1.92 14.38 2.76
N VAL A 75 3.03 13.97 2.14
CA VAL A 75 3.02 13.36 0.79
C VAL A 75 2.24 12.05 0.76
N GLY A 76 2.36 11.22 1.81
CA GLY A 76 1.60 9.97 1.91
C GLY A 76 0.09 10.21 1.95
N LYS A 77 -0.36 11.21 2.74
CA LYS A 77 -1.77 11.63 2.77
C LYS A 77 -2.23 12.17 1.40
N TYR A 78 -1.39 12.96 0.74
CA TYR A 78 -1.65 13.41 -0.64
C TYR A 78 -1.86 12.23 -1.60
N PHE A 79 -1.06 11.17 -1.52
CA PHE A 79 -1.22 9.98 -2.36
C PHE A 79 -2.57 9.30 -2.13
N ILE A 80 -2.98 9.17 -0.86
CA ILE A 80 -4.28 8.60 -0.48
C ILE A 80 -5.43 9.40 -1.13
N GLU A 81 -5.39 10.73 -1.07
CA GLU A 81 -6.40 11.58 -1.69
C GLU A 81 -6.42 11.47 -3.23
N VAL A 82 -5.25 11.32 -3.86
CA VAL A 82 -5.18 11.07 -5.32
C VAL A 82 -5.87 9.75 -5.69
N TRP A 83 -5.66 8.67 -4.94
CA TRP A 83 -6.34 7.40 -5.22
C TRP A 83 -7.85 7.45 -4.99
N LYS A 84 -8.31 8.17 -3.96
CA LYS A 84 -9.75 8.44 -3.77
C LYS A 84 -10.32 9.18 -4.98
N ALA A 85 -9.66 10.25 -5.41
CA ALA A 85 -10.08 11.06 -6.55
C ALA A 85 -10.01 10.29 -7.88
N ALA A 86 -9.10 9.33 -8.01
CA ALA A 86 -8.98 8.45 -9.18
C ALA A 86 -10.07 7.36 -9.25
N GLY A 87 -11.03 7.33 -8.31
CA GLY A 87 -12.14 6.39 -8.29
C GLY A 87 -11.76 4.99 -7.79
N MET A 88 -10.73 4.89 -6.93
CA MET A 88 -10.43 3.63 -6.27
C MET A 88 -11.52 3.28 -5.24
N ASP A 89 -11.99 2.05 -5.26
CA ASP A 89 -12.99 1.54 -4.33
C ASP A 89 -12.36 1.30 -2.96
N MET A 90 -12.65 2.21 -2.02
CA MET A 90 -12.07 2.18 -0.68
C MET A 90 -12.73 1.16 0.26
N SER A 91 -13.81 0.48 -0.15
CA SER A 91 -14.55 -0.45 0.72
C SER A 91 -13.69 -1.63 1.22
N ARG A 92 -12.69 -2.04 0.43
CA ARG A 92 -11.77 -3.15 0.74
C ARG A 92 -10.30 -2.72 0.67
N VAL A 93 -10.01 -1.43 0.81
CA VAL A 93 -8.66 -0.89 0.79
C VAL A 93 -8.27 -0.39 2.17
N LYS A 94 -7.07 -0.73 2.62
CA LYS A 94 -6.48 -0.26 3.88
C LYS A 94 -5.17 0.45 3.59
N PHE A 95 -4.89 1.50 4.35
CA PHE A 95 -3.60 2.20 4.33
C PHE A 95 -2.93 1.97 5.67
N LEU A 96 -1.79 1.30 5.65
CA LEU A 96 -0.99 1.00 6.83
C LEU A 96 0.34 1.75 6.74
N TRP A 97 0.70 2.47 7.79
CA TRP A 97 1.93 3.25 7.84
C TRP A 97 3.05 2.43 8.44
N SER A 98 4.19 2.38 7.76
CA SER A 98 5.29 1.51 8.18
C SER A 98 5.81 1.85 9.57
N SER A 99 5.91 3.15 9.89
CA SER A 99 6.33 3.60 11.21
C SER A 99 5.39 3.13 12.32
N ASP A 100 4.08 3.23 12.10
CA ASP A 100 3.07 2.85 13.10
C ASP A 100 3.02 1.33 13.28
N GLU A 101 2.88 0.57 12.19
CA GLU A 101 2.73 -0.89 12.24
C GLU A 101 3.99 -1.58 12.77
N ILE A 102 5.18 -1.14 12.36
CA ILE A 102 6.43 -1.70 12.87
C ILE A 102 6.60 -1.36 14.35
N SER A 103 6.26 -0.14 14.78
CA SER A 103 6.37 0.23 16.20
C SER A 103 5.40 -0.58 17.08
N ASN A 104 4.16 -0.76 16.62
CA ASN A 104 3.13 -1.50 17.36
C ASN A 104 3.43 -3.00 17.44
N HIS A 105 4.22 -3.54 16.51
CA HIS A 105 4.58 -4.95 16.43
C HIS A 105 6.10 -5.16 16.45
N ALA A 106 6.84 -4.29 17.16
CA ALA A 106 8.29 -4.21 17.07
C ALA A 106 8.99 -5.53 17.43
N GLU A 107 8.54 -6.24 18.47
CA GLU A 107 9.12 -7.51 18.88
C GLU A 107 8.98 -8.58 17.78
N GLN A 108 7.81 -8.68 17.15
CA GLN A 108 7.60 -9.66 16.07
C GLN A 108 8.32 -9.26 14.78
N TYR A 109 8.35 -7.96 14.47
CA TYR A 109 8.93 -7.47 13.23
C TYR A 109 10.47 -7.55 13.24
N TRP A 110 11.10 -7.20 14.37
CA TRP A 110 12.56 -7.21 14.53
C TRP A 110 13.12 -8.46 15.18
N GLY A 111 12.27 -9.25 15.86
CA GLY A 111 12.64 -10.53 16.44
C GLY A 111 13.08 -11.53 15.37
N GLN A 112 14.12 -12.29 15.68
CA GLN A 112 14.59 -13.42 14.87
C GLN A 112 13.91 -14.72 15.27
#